data_AF-A0A2V7XZK5-F1
#
_entry.id   AF-A0A2V7XZK5-F1
#
_cell.length_a   1.000
_cell.length_b   1.000
_cell.length_c   1.000
_cell.angle_alpha   90.00
_cell.angle_beta   90.00
_cell.angle_gamma   90.00
#
_symmetry.space_group_name_H-M   'P 1'
#
loop_
_entity.id
_entity.type
_entity.pdbx_description
1 polymer ?
#
loop_
_entity_poly.entity_id
_entity_poly.type
_entity_poly.pdbx_seq_one_letter_code
_entity_poly.pdbx_strand_id
1 'polypeptide(L)'
;PIDPTATLTRVQNEIFTPTCAALGCHDRLAHQEDQQLTAGTAYAQTVNHPSVEIPNLLRVAPGDPANSYLYRKITGAGITGDRMPQGGPFLTDEKIKLVRDWIRRGAPND
;
A
#
# COMPACT_ATOMS: atom_id res chain seq x y z
N PRO A 1 17.12 4.36 10.48
CA PRO A 1 17.62 3.18 9.72
C PRO A 1 16.43 2.42 9.13
N ILE A 2 16.63 1.75 7.99
CA ILE A 2 15.60 0.90 7.36
C ILE A 2 15.46 -0.38 8.19
N ASP A 3 14.23 -0.79 8.52
CA ASP A 3 13.96 -2.09 9.16
C ASP A 3 14.27 -3.25 8.18
N PRO A 4 15.28 -4.09 8.44
CA PRO A 4 15.66 -5.18 7.54
C PRO A 4 14.62 -6.32 7.48
N THR A 5 13.63 -6.30 8.37
CA THR A 5 12.53 -7.28 8.39
C THR A 5 11.27 -6.78 7.69
N ALA A 6 11.24 -5.55 7.17
CA ALA A 6 10.07 -4.99 6.50
C ALA A 6 9.79 -5.62 5.12
N THR A 7 9.00 -6.69 5.09
CA THR A 7 8.73 -7.50 3.89
C THR A 7 7.27 -7.47 3.45
N LEU A 8 6.96 -8.05 2.28
CA LEU A 8 5.57 -8.16 1.83
C LEU A 8 4.76 -8.99 2.81
N THR A 9 5.28 -10.11 3.31
CA THR A 9 4.58 -10.96 4.29
C THR A 9 4.13 -10.16 5.51
N ARG A 10 5.00 -9.28 6.05
CA ARG A 10 4.63 -8.40 7.17
C ARG A 10 3.62 -7.34 6.76
N VAL A 11 3.83 -6.65 5.65
CA VAL A 11 2.86 -5.64 5.15
C VAL A 11 1.49 -6.28 4.91
N GLN A 12 1.45 -7.48 4.34
CA GLN A 12 0.23 -8.22 4.08
C GLN A 12 -0.50 -8.56 5.38
N ASN A 13 0.21 -9.13 6.36
CA ASN A 13 -0.40 -9.62 7.59
C ASN A 13 -0.76 -8.50 8.58
N GLU A 14 0.04 -7.44 8.65
CA GLU A 14 -0.13 -6.37 9.64
C GLU A 14 -0.98 -5.20 9.12
N ILE A 15 -1.14 -5.06 7.79
CA ILE A 15 -1.74 -3.87 7.16
C ILE A 15 -2.75 -4.24 6.07
N PHE A 16 -2.34 -4.90 4.98
CA PHE A 16 -3.26 -5.10 3.85
C PHE A 16 -4.44 -5.98 4.22
N THR A 17 -4.21 -7.19 4.73
CA THR A 17 -5.29 -8.11 5.12
C THR A 17 -6.22 -7.53 6.20
N PRO A 18 -5.72 -7.03 7.35
CA PRO A 18 -6.60 -6.59 8.44
C PRO A 18 -7.25 -5.23 8.23
N THR A 19 -6.81 -4.43 7.24
CA THR A 19 -7.25 -3.03 7.12
C THR A 19 -7.66 -2.62 5.71
N CYS A 20 -6.93 -3.02 4.68
CA CYS A 20 -7.14 -2.49 3.31
C CYS A 20 -7.97 -3.44 2.43
N ALA A 21 -7.72 -4.75 2.55
CA ALA A 21 -8.45 -5.81 1.87
C ALA A 21 -9.76 -6.18 2.58
N ALA A 22 -10.37 -5.21 3.27
CA ALA A 22 -11.66 -5.36 3.91
C ALA A 22 -12.76 -5.43 2.85
N LEU A 23 -13.81 -6.22 3.13
CA LEU A 23 -14.96 -6.40 2.24
C LEU A 23 -15.55 -5.04 1.86
N GLY A 24 -15.70 -4.79 0.55
CA GLY A 24 -16.23 -3.53 0.04
C GLY A 24 -15.17 -2.47 -0.28
N CYS A 25 -13.89 -2.70 0.05
CA CYS A 25 -12.78 -1.79 -0.23
C CYS A 25 -11.86 -2.36 -1.32
N HIS A 26 -10.64 -2.79 -0.95
CA HIS A 26 -9.67 -3.38 -1.87
C HIS A 26 -9.63 -4.91 -1.76
N ASP A 27 -10.80 -5.53 -1.54
CA ASP A 27 -10.97 -6.97 -1.46
C ASP A 27 -11.11 -7.62 -2.84
N ARG A 28 -11.58 -8.88 -2.90
CA ARG A 28 -11.79 -9.63 -4.15
C ARG A 28 -13.09 -9.26 -4.89
N LEU A 29 -14.03 -8.58 -4.25
CA LEU A 29 -15.31 -8.27 -4.87
C LEU A 29 -15.40 -6.81 -5.29
N ALA A 30 -15.03 -5.88 -4.41
CA ALA A 30 -15.19 -4.46 -4.69
C ALA A 30 -14.06 -3.90 -5.55
N HIS A 31 -12.81 -4.31 -5.28
CA HIS A 31 -11.62 -3.85 -6.00
C HIS A 31 -11.63 -2.33 -6.26
N GLN A 32 -11.96 -1.51 -5.24
CA GLN A 32 -12.11 -0.08 -5.46
C GLN A 32 -10.85 0.51 -6.10
N GLU A 33 -11.05 1.38 -7.09
CA GLU A 33 -9.98 1.95 -7.93
C GLU A 33 -9.10 0.88 -8.62
N ASP A 34 -9.74 -0.22 -9.04
CA ASP A 34 -9.11 -1.38 -9.70
C ASP A 34 -7.97 -2.00 -8.88
N GLN A 35 -8.03 -1.88 -7.55
CA GLN A 35 -6.98 -2.33 -6.64
C GLN A 35 -7.45 -3.50 -5.79
N GLN A 36 -6.71 -4.61 -5.89
CA GLN A 36 -6.84 -5.76 -5.01
C GLN A 36 -5.63 -5.87 -4.08
N LEU A 37 -5.85 -5.96 -2.77
CA LEU A 37 -4.82 -6.11 -1.74
C LEU A 37 -4.94 -7.42 -0.93
N THR A 38 -5.78 -8.35 -1.39
CA THR A 38 -5.91 -9.68 -0.78
C THR A 38 -4.61 -10.48 -0.93
N ALA A 39 -4.28 -11.27 0.10
CA ALA A 39 -3.13 -12.17 0.08
C ALA A 39 -3.13 -13.06 -1.17
N GLY A 40 -1.93 -13.31 -1.71
CA GLY A 40 -1.73 -14.05 -2.97
C GLY A 40 -1.84 -13.18 -4.24
N THR A 41 -2.55 -12.05 -4.20
CA THR A 41 -2.70 -11.15 -5.36
C THR A 41 -1.99 -9.80 -5.19
N ALA A 42 -1.88 -9.31 -3.95
CA ALA A 42 -1.47 -7.93 -3.67
C ALA A 42 -0.18 -7.50 -4.39
N TYR A 43 0.88 -8.33 -4.36
CA TYR A 43 2.16 -7.97 -4.98
C TYR A 43 2.03 -7.73 -6.49
N ALA A 44 1.46 -8.70 -7.19
CA ALA A 44 1.30 -8.70 -8.65
C ALA A 44 0.31 -7.63 -9.16
N GLN A 45 -0.42 -6.97 -8.26
CA GLN A 45 -1.37 -5.89 -8.59
C GLN A 45 -0.92 -4.53 -8.05
N THR A 46 0.24 -4.44 -7.39
CA THR A 46 0.72 -3.17 -6.80
C THR A 46 2.10 -2.79 -7.27
N VAL A 47 3.07 -3.69 -7.17
CA VAL A 47 4.47 -3.35 -7.41
C VAL A 47 4.70 -3.17 -8.90
N ASN A 48 5.22 -1.99 -9.29
CA ASN A 48 5.41 -1.58 -10.69
C ASN A 48 4.13 -1.44 -11.53
N HIS A 49 2.96 -1.31 -10.91
CA HIS A 49 1.72 -0.98 -11.60
C HIS A 49 1.38 0.51 -11.47
N PRO A 50 0.94 1.20 -12.53
CA PRO A 50 0.42 2.56 -12.43
C PRO A 50 -0.76 2.66 -11.45
N SER A 51 -0.87 3.78 -10.74
CA SER A 51 -2.08 4.05 -9.96
C SER A 51 -3.22 4.54 -10.86
N VAL A 52 -4.46 4.21 -10.52
CA VAL A 52 -5.63 4.64 -11.32
C VAL A 52 -5.89 6.13 -11.16
N GLU A 53 -5.88 6.62 -9.92
CA GLU A 53 -6.20 8.01 -9.62
C GLU A 53 -5.11 9.00 -10.07
N ILE A 54 -3.84 8.58 -10.08
CA ILE A 54 -2.69 9.39 -10.50
C ILE A 54 -1.75 8.56 -11.40
N PRO A 55 -2.04 8.44 -12.70
CA PRO A 55 -1.36 7.48 -13.60
C PRO A 55 0.14 7.67 -13.80
N ASN A 56 0.69 8.83 -13.46
CA ASN A 56 2.14 9.09 -13.51
C ASN A 56 2.88 8.59 -12.25
N LEU A 57 2.18 8.03 -11.26
CA LEU A 57 2.76 7.38 -10.08
C LEU A 57 2.50 5.88 -10.13
N LEU A 58 3.44 5.10 -9.62
CA LEU A 58 3.22 3.68 -9.39
C LEU A 58 2.47 3.49 -8.07
N ARG A 59 1.58 2.49 -8.00
CA ARG A 59 0.94 2.03 -6.76
C ARG A 59 2.01 1.76 -5.70
N VAL A 60 3.03 0.99 -6.08
CA VAL A 60 4.29 0.87 -5.34
C VAL A 60 5.47 0.98 -6.32
N ALA A 61 6.33 1.98 -6.11
CA ALA A 61 7.61 2.16 -6.79
C ALA A 61 8.74 1.59 -5.89
N PRO A 62 9.33 0.44 -6.22
CA PRO A 62 10.44 -0.14 -5.47
C PRO A 62 11.58 0.86 -5.21
N GLY A 63 11.98 1.01 -3.95
CA GLY A 63 13.05 1.91 -3.54
C GLY A 63 12.64 3.37 -3.37
N ASP A 64 11.44 3.76 -3.84
CA ASP A 64 11.01 5.16 -3.89
C ASP A 64 9.63 5.39 -3.24
N PRO A 65 9.59 5.67 -1.93
CA PRO A 65 8.35 6.02 -1.24
C PRO A 65 7.71 7.32 -1.75
N ALA A 66 8.50 8.26 -2.27
CA ALA A 66 7.98 9.54 -2.73
C ALA A 66 7.14 9.37 -4.01
N ASN A 67 7.53 8.44 -4.89
CA ASN A 67 6.78 8.09 -6.10
C ASN A 67 5.87 6.86 -5.95
N SER A 68 5.71 6.35 -4.72
CA SER A 68 4.76 5.28 -4.40
C SER A 68 3.42 5.84 -3.93
N TYR A 69 2.38 5.67 -4.75
CA TYR A 69 1.05 6.20 -4.47
C TYR A 69 0.42 5.59 -3.21
N LEU A 70 0.67 4.31 -2.91
CA LEU A 70 0.28 3.69 -1.64
C LEU A 70 0.76 4.50 -0.43
N TYR A 71 2.02 4.92 -0.43
CA TYR A 71 2.59 5.68 0.69
C TYR A 71 1.93 7.06 0.82
N ARG A 72 1.60 7.70 -0.31
CA ARG A 72 0.85 8.95 -0.35
C ARG A 72 -0.56 8.78 0.21
N LYS A 73 -1.31 7.75 -0.20
CA LYS A 73 -2.67 7.46 0.29
C LYS A 73 -2.71 7.27 1.81
N ILE A 74 -1.74 6.55 2.40
CA ILE A 74 -1.74 6.31 3.86
C ILE A 74 -1.24 7.50 4.69
N THR A 75 -0.56 8.47 4.07
CA THR A 75 -0.07 9.71 4.73
C THR A 75 -0.93 10.94 4.45
N GLY A 76 -1.74 10.92 3.39
CA GLY A 76 -2.67 11.99 3.03
C GLY A 76 -2.06 13.16 2.25
N ALA A 77 -0.86 13.00 1.66
CA ALA A 77 -0.14 14.07 0.98
C ALA A 77 0.07 13.78 -0.52
N GLY A 78 -0.34 14.72 -1.38
CA GLY A 78 -0.18 14.61 -2.84
C GLY A 78 -1.05 13.49 -3.44
N ILE A 79 -2.32 13.46 -3.04
CA ILE A 79 -3.31 12.43 -3.40
C ILE A 79 -4.54 13.02 -4.07
N THR A 80 -5.29 12.17 -4.76
CA THR A 80 -6.70 12.39 -5.12
C THR A 80 -7.58 11.72 -4.07
N GLY A 81 -8.72 12.34 -3.75
CA GLY A 81 -9.68 11.83 -2.78
C GLY A 81 -9.14 11.85 -1.34
N ASP A 82 -9.63 10.92 -0.53
CA ASP A 82 -9.35 10.88 0.91
C ASP A 82 -8.11 10.05 1.27
N ARG A 83 -7.53 10.36 2.45
CA ARG A 83 -6.50 9.56 3.10
C ARG A 83 -7.05 8.17 3.44
N MET A 84 -6.23 7.15 3.23
CA MET A 84 -6.56 5.75 3.55
C MET A 84 -6.01 5.32 4.92
N PRO A 85 -6.72 4.45 5.65
CA PRO A 85 -8.07 3.93 5.36
C PRO A 85 -9.12 5.03 5.43
N GLN A 86 -10.09 5.01 4.51
CA GLN A 86 -11.09 6.07 4.39
C GLN A 86 -11.92 6.17 5.67
N GLY A 87 -12.12 7.40 6.18
CA GLY A 87 -12.85 7.64 7.43
C GLY A 87 -12.12 7.21 8.71
N GLY A 88 -10.98 6.52 8.60
CA GLY A 88 -10.18 6.04 9.72
C GLY A 88 -10.73 4.76 10.40
N PRO A 89 -10.08 4.31 11.49
CA PRO A 89 -8.86 4.88 12.07
C PRO A 89 -7.68 4.80 11.10
N PHE A 90 -6.86 5.86 11.05
CA PHE A 90 -5.65 5.86 10.23
C PHE A 90 -4.59 4.91 10.80
N LEU A 91 -3.68 4.46 9.93
CA LEU A 91 -2.55 3.63 10.34
C LEU A 91 -1.68 4.38 11.37
N THR A 92 -1.15 3.64 12.35
CA THR A 92 -0.17 4.18 13.28
C THR A 92 1.14 4.50 12.57
N ASP A 93 1.98 5.33 13.19
CA ASP A 93 3.28 5.70 12.65
C ASP A 93 4.19 4.48 12.44
N GLU A 94 4.07 3.44 13.28
CA GLU A 94 4.80 2.18 13.13
C GLU A 94 4.38 1.43 11.87
N LYS A 95 3.07 1.36 11.59
CA LYS A 95 2.55 0.71 10.38
C LYS A 95 2.91 1.50 9.11
N ILE A 96 2.82 2.83 9.17
CA ILE A 96 3.27 3.70 8.07
C ILE A 96 4.77 3.51 7.83
N LYS A 97 5.57 3.42 8.91
CA LYS A 97 7.00 3.12 8.82
C LYS A 97 7.28 1.74 8.22
N LEU A 98 6.50 0.71 8.55
CA LEU A 98 6.63 -0.63 7.96
C LEU A 98 6.44 -0.58 6.44
N VAL A 99 5.38 0.08 5.94
CA VAL A 99 5.16 0.25 4.49
C VAL A 99 6.31 1.03 3.85
N ARG A 100 6.72 2.14 4.48
CA ARG A 100 7.85 2.94 3.97
C ARG A 100 9.12 2.12 3.84
N ASP A 101 9.47 1.36 4.88
CA ASP A 101 10.71 0.60 4.90
C ASP A 101 10.66 -0.58 3.94
N TRP A 102 9.50 -1.24 3.79
CA TRP A 102 9.29 -2.25 2.76
C TRP A 102 9.53 -1.69 1.35
N ILE A 103 8.97 -0.50 1.05
CA ILE A 103 9.21 0.19 -0.22
C ILE A 103 10.70 0.52 -0.37
N ARG A 104 11.35 1.13 0.63
CA ARG A 104 12.77 1.51 0.58
C ARG A 104 13.71 0.31 0.39
N ARG A 105 13.30 -0.89 0.79
CA ARG A 105 14.02 -2.14 0.55
C ARG A 105 13.86 -2.70 -0.87
N GLY A 106 13.18 -1.97 -1.76
CA GLY A 106 12.88 -2.44 -3.11
C GLY A 106 11.62 -3.30 -3.18
N ALA A 107 10.73 -3.20 -2.17
CA ALA A 107 9.49 -3.98 -2.09
C ALA A 107 9.73 -5.48 -2.34
N PRO A 108 10.52 -6.17 -1.49
CA PRO A 108 10.78 -7.61 -1.66
C PRO A 108 9.48 -8.42 -1.59
N ASN A 109 9.40 -9.45 -2.45
CA ASN A 109 8.36 -10.47 -2.47
C ASN A 109 8.89 -11.73 -1.78
N ASP A 110 8.62 -11.89 -0.49
CA ASP A 110 9.13 -12.97 0.36
C ASP A 110 8.09 -14.05 0.66
#